data_AF-A0A7M7T0X8-F1
#
_entry.id   AF-A0A7M7T0X8-F1
#
_cell.length_a   1.000
_cell.length_b   1.000
_cell.length_c   1.000
_cell.angle_alpha   90.00
_cell.angle_beta   90.00
_cell.angle_gamma   90.00
#
_symmetry.space_group_name_H-M   'P 1'
#
loop_
_entity.id
_entity.type
_entity.pdbx_description
1 polymer ?
#
loop_
_entity_poly.entity_id
_entity_poly.type
_entity_poly.pdbx_seq_one_letter_code
_entity_poly.pdbx_strand_id
1 'polypeptide(L)'
;MYHFYCLILYAWRWDSAVSAYVNAAVKTKGAGGCILLTGGGAGAARCGEAIGVTADGWPTGPPCSAPSSDSQIKSAFEKIRKSFKKKPFECHVVPKYYAIENSLEDKDEKLVALRGHIEKVAMEEPYMGEEIPHRWLLFEKAIAAEEINHMSLAQTKELTEPFGIEPERELLTMLTFYHDLGYVVYYGGNEDLQSLLRDTVILNPQWLIDVFKKVITILDPDERDGNMSDAWTTLEEDGILEDKLIQHMWRQFSEQKEFLIELMAKFDLVCEAPVQQLQQEQQDGVDTEVSNETEKVVKKRYYVPSRITSHCSQEEIGEIKGSLDCYVDFGGFLPDGLFHRLMARAVRWMGERDGEPVNLFYRHISLMVDEEHHALLQMSTPCEATIKVTVFRGAVADSDHDGDSRKPPAPSAVKKVMDFVKRTLESLRQHWAERIKYDFCFLCPKCSKKKSFQNCLKRKSLQCGLHSIPTAAVKSKFGMSEEGVESWNESPMMCRRSSKYLITSSTLSHHFCFESCNVVRRRI
;
A
#
# COMPACT_ATOMS: atom_id res chain seq x y z
N MET A 1 7.95 0.99 34.29
CA MET A 1 8.29 0.15 33.11
C MET A 1 8.75 1.11 32.03
N TYR A 2 10.05 1.21 31.79
CA TYR A 2 10.59 2.18 30.83
C TYR A 2 10.25 1.78 29.39
N HIS A 3 9.71 2.74 28.63
CA HIS A 3 9.57 2.63 27.18
C HIS A 3 10.61 3.53 26.50
N PHE A 4 11.27 2.99 25.48
CA PHE A 4 12.30 3.69 24.71
C PHE A 4 11.67 4.28 23.45
N TYR A 5 11.75 5.60 23.31
CA TYR A 5 11.21 6.31 22.16
C TYR A 5 12.34 6.92 21.32
N CYS A 6 12.20 6.81 19.99
CA CYS A 6 13.06 7.45 19.01
C CYS A 6 12.20 8.32 18.11
N LEU A 7 12.58 9.58 17.90
CA LEU A 7 11.90 10.42 16.93
C LEU A 7 12.45 10.09 15.53
N ILE A 8 11.58 9.76 14.59
CA ILE A 8 11.93 9.59 13.18
C ILE A 8 11.19 10.68 12.41
N LEU A 9 11.94 11.60 11.80
CA LEU A 9 11.39 12.63 10.93
C LEU A 9 11.09 12.01 9.57
N TYR A 10 9.85 11.59 9.40
CA TYR A 10 9.35 11.17 8.10
C TYR A 10 8.85 12.40 7.36
N ALA A 11 9.69 12.98 6.51
CA ALA A 11 9.23 13.87 5.44
C ALA A 11 8.55 13.03 4.36
N TRP A 12 7.46 12.33 4.66
CA TRP A 12 6.56 11.81 3.62
C TRP A 12 5.60 12.92 3.25
N ARG A 13 5.36 13.12 1.95
CA ARG A 13 4.16 13.82 1.51
C ARG A 13 2.99 13.00 2.08
N TRP A 14 2.18 13.62 2.92
CA TRP A 14 1.20 12.95 3.74
C TRP A 14 0.11 12.36 2.86
N ASP A 15 -0.04 11.03 2.88
CA ASP A 15 -1.12 10.36 2.19
C ASP A 15 -2.04 9.69 3.22
N SER A 16 -3.30 10.12 3.21
CA SER A 16 -4.32 9.82 4.23
C SER A 16 -4.58 8.31 4.37
N ALA A 17 -4.37 7.52 3.31
CA ALA A 17 -4.58 6.07 3.31
C ALA A 17 -3.43 5.28 3.98
N VAL A 18 -2.20 5.79 3.95
CA VAL A 18 -1.03 5.13 4.57
C VAL A 18 -0.94 5.48 6.07
N SER A 19 -1.36 6.70 6.43
CA SER A 19 -1.56 7.12 7.82
C SER A 19 -2.55 6.22 8.57
N ALA A 20 -3.60 5.76 7.88
CA ALA A 20 -4.60 4.83 8.40
C ALA A 20 -4.01 3.51 8.91
N TYR A 21 -3.08 2.94 8.14
CA TYR A 21 -2.44 1.65 8.40
C TYR A 21 -1.40 1.76 9.52
N VAL A 22 -0.72 2.90 9.58
CA VAL A 22 0.35 3.18 10.56
C VAL A 22 -0.22 3.61 11.92
N ASN A 23 -1.26 4.45 11.96
CA ASN A 23 -1.88 4.91 13.20
C ASN A 23 -2.77 3.85 13.88
N ALA A 24 -3.25 2.84 13.14
CA ALA A 24 -3.97 1.68 13.71
C ALA A 24 -3.09 0.86 14.66
N ALA A 25 -1.81 0.66 14.30
CA ALA A 25 -0.86 -0.13 15.07
C ALA A 25 -0.41 0.56 16.39
N VAL A 26 -0.67 1.87 16.53
CA VAL A 26 -0.20 2.69 17.67
C VAL A 26 -1.24 2.76 18.80
N LYS A 27 -2.50 2.34 18.58
CA LYS A 27 -3.58 2.43 19.59
C LYS A 27 -3.87 1.15 20.38
N THR A 28 -3.18 0.03 20.15
CA THR A 28 -3.32 -1.17 21.00
C THR A 28 -2.64 -0.94 22.35
N LYS A 29 -3.45 -0.59 23.35
CA LYS A 29 -3.04 -0.54 24.76
C LYS A 29 -2.57 -1.92 25.21
N GLY A 30 -1.39 -1.97 25.80
CA GLY A 30 -0.99 -3.07 26.69
C GLY A 30 -0.03 -4.10 26.13
N ALA A 31 1.16 -3.69 25.67
CA ALA A 31 2.38 -4.49 25.77
C ALA A 31 3.62 -3.62 25.54
N GLY A 32 4.66 -3.80 26.35
CA GLY A 32 5.94 -3.12 26.22
C GLY A 32 6.61 -3.38 24.86
N GLY A 33 6.92 -2.31 24.10
CA GLY A 33 7.65 -2.41 22.85
C GLY A 33 8.11 -1.06 22.30
N CYS A 34 9.29 -1.04 21.66
CA CYS A 34 9.71 0.06 20.79
C CYS A 34 8.71 0.18 19.63
N ILE A 35 8.19 1.38 19.38
CA ILE A 35 7.47 1.66 18.13
C ILE A 35 8.51 1.80 17.02
N LEU A 36 8.89 0.67 16.45
CA LEU A 36 9.49 0.55 15.13
C LEU A 36 8.35 0.13 14.21
N LEU A 37 7.94 1.03 13.32
CA LEU A 37 7.02 0.69 12.24
C LEU A 37 7.81 -0.10 11.18
N THR A 38 8.07 -1.37 11.46
CA THR A 38 8.39 -2.37 10.43
C THR A 38 7.11 -3.12 10.13
N GLY A 39 6.61 -3.00 8.89
CA GLY A 39 5.48 -3.80 8.44
C GLY A 39 5.78 -5.29 8.44
N GLY A 40 4.84 -6.07 8.97
CA GLY A 40 4.58 -7.47 8.60
C GLY A 40 5.57 -8.54 9.06
N GLY A 41 5.14 -9.34 10.04
CA GLY A 41 5.76 -10.64 10.34
C GLY A 41 5.10 -11.34 11.53
N ALA A 42 3.95 -11.99 11.29
CA ALA A 42 3.47 -13.03 12.18
C ALA A 42 4.53 -14.14 12.26
N GLY A 43 5.02 -14.38 13.46
CA GLY A 43 6.03 -15.39 13.76
C GLY A 43 6.05 -15.62 15.26
N ALA A 44 5.07 -16.37 15.76
CA ALA A 44 5.07 -16.87 17.12
C ALA A 44 6.26 -17.84 17.29
N ALA A 45 7.38 -17.34 17.80
CA ALA A 45 8.43 -18.18 18.34
C ALA A 45 8.03 -18.61 19.75
N ARG A 46 7.49 -19.84 19.87
CA ARG A 46 7.40 -20.54 21.15
C ARG A 46 8.83 -20.83 21.64
N CYS A 47 9.29 -20.10 22.64
CA CYS A 47 10.36 -20.59 23.52
C CYS A 47 9.71 -21.37 24.66
N GLY A 48 9.67 -22.69 24.52
CA GLY A 48 9.42 -23.59 25.63
C GLY A 48 10.70 -23.76 26.44
N GLU A 49 10.67 -23.33 27.69
CA GLU A 49 11.41 -23.97 28.77
C GLU A 49 10.44 -24.14 29.94
N ALA A 50 10.33 -25.39 30.39
CA ALA A 50 9.39 -25.84 31.40
C ALA A 50 9.75 -25.29 32.78
N ILE A 51 8.78 -24.71 33.47
CA ILE A 51 8.80 -24.58 34.93
C ILE A 51 7.44 -25.06 35.45
N GLY A 52 7.49 -26.04 36.35
CA GLY A 52 6.37 -26.88 36.75
C GLY A 52 5.23 -26.14 37.44
N VAL A 53 4.05 -26.73 37.29
CA VAL A 53 2.81 -26.36 37.98
C VAL A 53 2.87 -26.87 39.42
N THR A 54 2.56 -26.02 40.39
CA THR A 54 1.99 -26.45 41.67
C THR A 54 0.59 -25.86 41.83
N ALA A 55 -0.34 -26.73 42.20
CA ALA A 55 -1.70 -26.38 42.57
C ALA A 55 -1.66 -25.61 43.90
N ASP A 56 -1.94 -24.30 43.83
CA ASP A 56 -2.68 -23.49 44.80
C ASP A 56 -2.49 -22.01 44.42
N GLY A 57 -3.61 -21.30 44.25
CA GLY A 57 -3.67 -19.99 43.61
C GLY A 57 -2.92 -18.87 44.34
N TRP A 58 -2.44 -17.92 43.52
CA TRP A 58 -1.76 -16.64 43.80
C TRP A 58 -0.26 -16.68 44.15
N PRO A 59 0.62 -16.21 43.24
CA PRO A 59 1.96 -15.78 43.62
C PRO A 59 1.91 -14.31 44.09
N THR A 60 2.08 -14.09 45.39
CA THR A 60 2.61 -12.83 45.93
C THR A 60 4.09 -12.73 45.52
N GLY A 61 4.34 -12.25 44.29
CA GLY A 61 5.68 -11.84 43.87
C GLY A 61 6.16 -10.64 44.71
N PRO A 62 7.49 -10.50 44.93
CA PRO A 62 8.02 -9.34 45.63
C PRO A 62 7.64 -8.06 44.86
N PRO A 63 7.50 -6.90 45.52
CA PRO A 63 7.27 -5.64 44.82
C PRO A 63 8.47 -5.42 43.88
N CYS A 64 8.24 -5.54 42.57
CA CYS A 64 9.23 -5.23 41.54
C CYS A 64 9.40 -3.71 41.45
N SER A 65 10.03 -3.11 42.47
CA SER A 65 10.56 -1.76 42.46
C SER A 65 12.08 -1.83 42.38
N ALA A 66 12.60 -2.15 41.19
CA ALA A 66 13.98 -1.87 40.83
C ALA A 66 13.97 -0.89 39.65
N PRO A 67 14.51 0.34 39.78
CA PRO A 67 14.73 1.20 38.64
C PRO A 67 15.72 0.48 37.71
N SER A 68 15.39 0.32 36.43
CA SER A 68 16.36 -0.20 35.46
C SER A 68 17.61 0.67 35.50
N SER A 69 18.75 0.09 35.85
CA SER A 69 20.02 0.81 35.97
C SER A 69 20.31 1.64 34.72
N ASP A 70 20.89 2.83 34.87
CA ASP A 70 21.31 3.68 33.75
C ASP A 70 22.17 2.93 32.70
N SER A 71 22.88 1.89 33.12
CA SER A 71 23.60 0.97 32.23
C SER A 71 22.71 0.20 31.26
N GLN A 72 21.52 -0.25 31.69
CA GLN A 72 20.58 -0.94 30.81
C GLN A 72 19.97 0.01 29.77
N ILE A 73 19.64 1.23 30.19
CA ILE A 73 19.14 2.30 29.30
C ILE A 73 20.17 2.64 28.23
N LYS A 74 21.44 2.85 28.62
CA LYS A 74 22.54 3.12 27.69
C LYS A 74 22.76 1.97 26.71
N SER A 75 22.73 0.73 27.20
CA SER A 75 22.84 -0.47 26.36
C SER A 75 21.70 -0.56 25.32
N ALA A 76 20.47 -0.24 25.72
CA ALA A 76 19.33 -0.20 24.82
C ALA A 76 19.50 0.87 23.71
N PHE A 77 19.89 2.10 24.10
CA PHE A 77 20.16 3.16 23.13
C PHE A 77 21.27 2.80 22.13
N GLU A 78 22.33 2.14 22.59
CA GLU A 78 23.39 1.66 21.68
C GLU A 78 22.89 0.62 20.69
N LYS A 79 22.04 -0.32 21.13
CA LYS A 79 21.44 -1.32 20.25
C LYS A 79 20.59 -0.66 19.17
N ILE A 80 19.75 0.30 19.57
CA ILE A 80 18.92 1.09 18.65
C ILE A 80 19.80 1.88 17.67
N ARG A 81 20.83 2.59 18.15
CA ARG A 81 21.74 3.34 17.27
C ARG A 81 22.47 2.44 16.28
N LYS A 82 22.87 1.24 16.71
CA LYS A 82 23.52 0.25 15.84
C LYS A 82 22.56 -0.30 14.77
N SER A 83 21.26 -0.41 15.04
CA SER A 83 20.29 -0.91 14.04
C SER A 83 20.06 0.06 12.89
N PHE A 84 20.16 1.37 13.15
CA PHE A 84 20.02 2.43 12.14
C PHE A 84 21.29 2.71 11.35
N LYS A 85 22.46 2.39 11.89
CA LYS A 85 23.76 2.74 11.30
C LYS A 85 23.91 2.16 9.89
N LYS A 86 24.32 3.00 8.92
CA LYS A 86 24.47 2.68 7.49
C LYS A 86 23.18 2.25 6.80
N LYS A 87 22.01 2.49 7.39
CA LYS A 87 20.73 2.27 6.71
C LYS A 87 20.37 3.52 5.90
N PRO A 88 19.68 3.38 4.75
CA PRO A 88 19.28 4.52 3.92
C PRO A 88 18.49 5.59 4.66
N PHE A 89 17.73 5.20 5.69
CA PHE A 89 16.90 6.08 6.51
C PHE A 89 17.62 6.68 7.74
N GLU A 90 18.91 6.42 7.93
CA GLU A 90 19.68 6.97 9.07
C GLU A 90 19.60 8.51 9.12
N CYS A 91 19.59 9.17 7.96
CA CYS A 91 19.48 10.63 7.86
C CYS A 91 18.13 11.19 8.31
N HIS A 92 17.09 10.35 8.40
CA HIS A 92 15.76 10.73 8.88
C HIS A 92 15.58 10.48 10.39
N VAL A 93 16.54 9.84 11.05
CA VAL A 93 16.45 9.53 12.47
C VAL A 93 17.05 10.67 13.28
N VAL A 94 16.25 11.22 14.21
CA VAL A 94 16.75 12.23 15.14
C VAL A 94 17.70 11.55 16.13
N PRO A 95 18.94 12.03 16.28
CA PRO A 95 20.00 11.30 17.00
C PRO A 95 19.83 11.26 18.53
N LYS A 96 18.84 11.97 19.09
CA LYS A 96 18.61 12.09 20.53
C LYS A 96 17.54 11.10 20.99
N TYR A 97 17.87 10.29 21.99
CA TYR A 97 17.00 9.24 22.53
C TYR A 97 16.46 9.61 23.93
N TYR A 98 15.25 9.16 24.23
CA TYR A 98 14.55 9.42 25.48
C TYR A 98 14.05 8.10 26.07
N ALA A 99 14.31 7.89 27.37
CA ALA A 99 13.86 6.70 28.11
C ALA A 99 12.76 7.15 29.08
N ILE A 100 11.51 6.97 28.68
CA ILE A 100 10.34 7.53 29.35
C ILE A 100 9.78 6.51 30.34
N GLU A 101 9.47 6.97 31.55
CA GLU A 101 8.78 6.17 32.56
C GLU A 101 7.30 6.52 32.57
N ASN A 102 6.50 5.66 31.93
CA ASN A 102 5.08 5.92 31.71
C ASN A 102 4.26 6.05 33.01
N SER A 103 4.73 5.51 34.13
CA SER A 103 4.03 5.64 35.42
C SER A 103 4.09 7.04 36.03
N LEU A 104 4.96 7.92 35.52
CA LEU A 104 5.13 9.27 36.04
C LEU A 104 4.33 10.31 35.24
N GLU A 105 3.71 9.93 34.13
CA GLU A 105 2.92 10.81 33.26
C GLU A 105 3.66 12.16 33.01
N ASP A 106 3.01 13.29 33.25
CA ASP A 106 3.58 14.64 33.05
C ASP A 106 4.68 15.03 34.06
N LYS A 107 4.97 14.18 35.07
CA LYS A 107 6.04 14.43 36.04
C LYS A 107 7.40 13.91 35.56
N ASP A 108 7.45 13.17 34.46
CA ASP A 108 8.72 12.73 33.88
C ASP A 108 9.41 13.89 33.12
N GLU A 109 10.52 14.39 33.66
CA GLU A 109 11.35 15.41 33.02
C GLU A 109 11.77 15.02 31.59
N LYS A 110 11.94 13.73 31.30
CA LYS A 110 12.31 13.25 29.97
C LYS A 110 11.15 13.34 28.99
N LEU A 111 9.90 13.20 29.45
CA LEU A 111 8.71 13.41 28.63
C LEU A 111 8.58 14.90 28.27
N VAL A 112 8.76 15.79 29.26
CA VAL A 112 8.79 17.25 29.02
C VAL A 112 9.91 17.62 28.04
N ALA A 113 11.11 17.06 28.23
CA ALA A 113 12.23 17.28 27.33
C ALA A 113 11.98 16.72 25.91
N LEU A 114 11.26 15.60 25.78
CA LEU A 114 10.82 15.07 24.49
C LEU A 114 9.84 16.03 23.81
N ARG A 115 8.82 16.53 24.51
CA ARG A 115 7.84 17.49 23.97
C ARG A 115 8.53 18.75 23.44
N GLY A 116 9.40 19.38 24.25
CA GLY A 116 10.15 20.55 23.80
C GLY A 116 11.11 20.26 22.64
N HIS A 117 11.62 19.03 22.52
CA HIS A 117 12.42 18.64 21.37
C HIS A 117 11.59 18.41 20.11
N ILE A 118 10.38 17.87 20.23
CA ILE A 118 9.44 17.74 19.11
C ILE A 118 9.09 19.13 18.59
N GLU A 119 8.76 20.08 19.46
CA GLU A 119 8.50 21.47 19.06
C GLU A 119 9.70 22.08 18.35
N LYS A 120 10.91 21.93 18.92
CA LYS A 120 12.13 22.44 18.30
C LYS A 120 12.34 21.86 16.89
N VAL A 121 12.21 20.54 16.75
CA VAL A 121 12.39 19.85 15.47
C VAL A 121 11.32 20.29 14.47
N ALA A 122 10.06 20.38 14.90
CA ALA A 122 8.97 20.86 14.05
C ALA A 122 9.25 22.28 13.55
N MET A 123 9.74 23.18 14.40
CA MET A 123 10.12 24.56 14.04
C MET A 123 11.33 24.65 13.08
N GLU A 124 12.15 23.60 12.96
CA GLU A 124 13.28 23.52 12.02
C GLU A 124 12.86 23.04 10.63
N GLU A 125 11.60 22.60 10.45
CA GLU A 125 11.11 22.13 9.16
C GLU A 125 11.06 23.27 8.12
N PRO A 126 11.38 23.02 6.83
CA PRO A 126 11.54 24.07 5.83
C PRO A 126 10.28 24.91 5.54
N TYR A 127 9.10 24.32 5.78
CA TYR A 127 7.81 24.96 5.55
C TYR A 127 7.36 25.84 6.73
N MET A 128 8.05 25.79 7.87
CA MET A 128 7.71 26.64 9.00
C MET A 128 8.08 28.09 8.70
N GLY A 129 7.07 28.97 8.77
CA GLY A 129 7.19 30.38 8.38
C GLY A 129 6.64 30.68 6.99
N GLU A 130 6.17 29.67 6.24
CA GLU A 130 5.38 29.91 5.03
C GLU A 130 4.08 30.65 5.37
N GLU A 131 3.78 31.67 4.57
CA GLU A 131 2.57 32.47 4.74
C GLU A 131 1.39 31.77 4.08
N ILE A 132 0.33 31.58 4.85
CA ILE A 132 -0.96 31.10 4.34
C ILE A 132 -2.03 32.20 4.46
N PRO A 133 -3.00 32.28 3.53
CA PRO A 133 -4.07 33.25 3.64
C PRO A 133 -4.84 33.10 4.95
N HIS A 134 -4.94 34.18 5.73
CA HIS A 134 -5.62 34.17 7.02
C HIS A 134 -7.07 33.64 6.95
N ARG A 135 -7.78 33.89 5.84
CA ARG A 135 -9.14 33.39 5.63
C ARG A 135 -9.25 31.86 5.53
N TRP A 136 -8.19 31.16 5.14
CA TRP A 136 -8.19 29.69 5.15
C TRP A 136 -8.27 29.13 6.57
N LEU A 137 -7.69 29.84 7.55
CA LEU A 137 -7.82 29.48 8.97
C LEU A 137 -9.26 29.60 9.49
N LEU A 138 -10.11 30.42 8.87
CA LEU A 138 -11.53 30.51 9.23
C LEU A 138 -12.27 29.24 8.83
N PHE A 139 -11.93 28.67 7.68
CA PHE A 139 -12.43 27.37 7.25
C PHE A 139 -12.01 26.27 8.24
N GLU A 140 -10.73 26.21 8.63
CA GLU A 140 -10.24 25.24 9.61
C GLU A 140 -10.99 25.31 10.96
N LYS A 141 -11.25 26.54 11.44
CA LYS A 141 -12.05 26.74 12.66
C LYS A 141 -13.50 26.31 12.51
N ALA A 142 -14.10 26.55 11.35
CA ALA A 142 -15.48 26.15 11.08
C ALA A 142 -15.63 24.63 11.09
N ILE A 143 -14.76 23.91 10.38
CA ILE A 143 -14.81 22.44 10.32
C ILE A 143 -14.44 21.78 11.65
N ALA A 144 -13.66 22.45 12.52
CA ALA A 144 -13.34 21.95 13.85
C ALA A 144 -14.48 22.14 14.86
N ALA A 145 -15.38 23.10 14.62
CA ALA A 145 -16.54 23.37 15.47
C ALA A 145 -17.74 22.47 15.14
N GLU A 146 -17.78 21.93 13.93
CA GLU A 146 -18.87 21.08 13.45
C GLU A 146 -18.51 19.59 13.54
N GLU A 147 -19.42 18.75 14.00
CA GLU A 147 -19.25 17.29 13.99
C GLU A 147 -19.63 16.69 12.62
N ILE A 148 -19.21 17.34 11.54
CA ILE A 148 -19.52 16.91 10.16
C ILE A 148 -18.32 16.16 9.59
N ASN A 149 -18.57 14.94 9.11
CA ASN A 149 -17.51 14.09 8.57
C ASN A 149 -17.19 14.38 7.08
N HIS A 150 -18.21 14.78 6.32
CA HIS A 150 -18.09 15.08 4.89
C HIS A 150 -19.19 16.07 4.47
N MET A 151 -18.97 16.78 3.37
CA MET A 151 -19.94 17.67 2.74
C MET A 151 -19.72 17.74 1.25
N SER A 152 -20.72 18.24 0.50
CA SER A 152 -20.56 18.47 -0.93
C SER A 152 -19.67 19.68 -1.21
N LEU A 153 -19.15 19.81 -2.44
CA LEU A 153 -18.39 20.97 -2.85
C LEU A 153 -19.25 22.24 -2.83
N ALA A 154 -20.54 22.10 -3.18
CA ALA A 154 -21.51 23.19 -3.08
C ALA A 154 -21.70 23.66 -1.62
N GLN A 155 -21.88 22.73 -0.68
CA GLN A 155 -21.98 23.04 0.75
C GLN A 155 -20.69 23.66 1.28
N THR A 156 -19.53 23.18 0.82
CA THR A 156 -18.23 23.76 1.17
C THR A 156 -18.13 25.20 0.68
N LYS A 157 -18.61 25.47 -0.54
CA LYS A 157 -18.64 26.83 -1.10
C LYS A 157 -19.52 27.75 -0.25
N GLU A 158 -20.75 27.33 0.06
CA GLU A 158 -21.68 28.08 0.92
C GLU A 158 -21.08 28.37 2.31
N LEU A 159 -20.39 27.39 2.90
CA LEU A 159 -19.70 27.56 4.19
C LEU A 159 -18.58 28.61 4.12
N THR A 160 -17.86 28.66 3.00
CA THR A 160 -16.68 29.52 2.83
C THR A 160 -16.97 30.92 2.28
N GLU A 161 -18.17 31.14 1.73
CA GLU A 161 -18.60 32.43 1.19
C GLU A 161 -18.54 33.57 2.24
N PRO A 162 -19.01 33.40 3.49
CA PRO A 162 -18.88 34.42 4.53
C PRO A 162 -17.43 34.75 4.92
N PHE A 163 -16.47 33.85 4.63
CA PHE A 163 -15.04 34.07 4.90
C PHE A 163 -14.35 34.87 3.80
N GLY A 164 -15.06 35.19 2.71
CA GLY A 164 -14.51 35.89 1.55
C GLY A 164 -13.58 35.02 0.71
N ILE A 165 -13.82 33.71 0.65
CA ILE A 165 -13.08 32.78 -0.23
C ILE A 165 -13.79 32.78 -1.60
N GLU A 166 -13.43 33.74 -2.46
CA GLU A 166 -13.85 33.81 -3.87
C GLU A 166 -12.67 34.29 -4.73
N PRO A 167 -12.47 33.78 -5.97
CA PRO A 167 -13.34 32.91 -6.78
C PRO A 167 -13.16 31.39 -6.52
N GLU A 168 -13.96 30.53 -7.15
CA GLU A 168 -13.92 29.04 -7.06
C GLU A 168 -12.49 28.45 -7.12
N ARG A 169 -11.62 29.06 -7.92
CA ARG A 169 -10.19 28.68 -8.00
C ARG A 169 -9.49 28.74 -6.65
N GLU A 170 -9.78 29.74 -5.82
CA GLU A 170 -9.22 29.87 -4.48
C GLU A 170 -9.70 28.75 -3.57
N LEU A 171 -11.00 28.44 -3.58
CA LEU A 171 -11.58 27.33 -2.83
C LEU A 171 -10.89 26.00 -3.19
N LEU A 172 -10.76 25.71 -4.49
CA LEU A 172 -10.08 24.50 -4.96
C LEU A 172 -8.61 24.45 -4.51
N THR A 173 -7.90 25.60 -4.57
CA THR A 173 -6.50 25.68 -4.13
C THR A 173 -6.39 25.42 -2.62
N MET A 174 -7.30 25.98 -1.82
CA MET A 174 -7.37 25.75 -0.38
C MET A 174 -7.65 24.28 -0.05
N LEU A 175 -8.61 23.66 -0.74
CA LEU A 175 -8.94 22.24 -0.55
C LEU A 175 -7.77 21.33 -0.93
N THR A 176 -7.07 21.60 -2.05
CA THR A 176 -5.85 20.88 -2.42
C THR A 176 -4.75 21.07 -1.39
N PHE A 177 -4.58 22.29 -0.85
CA PHE A 177 -3.60 22.56 0.21
C PHE A 177 -3.88 21.72 1.45
N TYR A 178 -5.11 21.72 1.97
CA TYR A 178 -5.47 20.91 3.14
C TYR A 178 -5.48 19.40 2.84
N HIS A 179 -5.72 19.00 1.59
CA HIS A 179 -5.59 17.62 1.15
C HIS A 179 -4.14 17.12 1.21
N ASP A 180 -3.21 17.91 0.68
CA ASP A 180 -1.77 17.61 0.70
C ASP A 180 -1.20 17.54 2.14
N LEU A 181 -1.80 18.28 3.07
CA LEU A 181 -1.49 18.22 4.50
C LEU A 181 -2.22 17.07 5.23
N GLY A 182 -3.21 16.42 4.61
CA GLY A 182 -4.00 15.36 5.22
C GLY A 182 -5.05 15.82 6.24
N TYR A 183 -5.40 17.12 6.25
CA TYR A 183 -6.50 17.65 7.07
C TYR A 183 -7.88 17.33 6.48
N VAL A 184 -7.97 17.30 5.15
CA VAL A 184 -9.19 16.93 4.42
C VAL A 184 -8.86 15.91 3.34
N VAL A 185 -9.87 15.24 2.79
CA VAL A 185 -9.70 14.43 1.57
C VAL A 185 -10.58 14.99 0.48
N TYR A 186 -9.96 15.43 -0.62
CA TYR A 186 -10.64 16.03 -1.76
C TYR A 186 -10.02 15.56 -3.07
N TYR A 187 -10.84 14.95 -3.93
CA TYR A 187 -10.43 14.44 -5.25
C TYR A 187 -11.02 15.23 -6.41
N GLY A 188 -11.58 16.42 -6.15
CA GLY A 188 -12.14 17.23 -7.23
C GLY A 188 -11.04 17.80 -8.13
N GLY A 189 -11.08 17.40 -9.40
CA GLY A 189 -10.11 17.77 -10.44
C GLY A 189 -10.44 17.08 -11.78
N ASN A 190 -9.88 17.58 -12.88
CA ASN A 190 -10.30 17.34 -14.28
C ASN A 190 -10.15 15.92 -14.84
N GLU A 191 -9.79 14.91 -14.04
CA GLU A 191 -9.36 13.62 -14.59
C GLU A 191 -10.48 12.57 -14.69
N ASP A 192 -11.57 12.68 -13.91
CA ASP A 192 -12.69 11.72 -13.97
C ASP A 192 -14.05 12.44 -13.90
N LEU A 193 -14.67 12.71 -15.06
CA LEU A 193 -15.90 13.52 -15.18
C LEU A 193 -17.17 12.90 -14.55
N GLN A 194 -17.14 11.63 -14.15
CA GLN A 194 -18.31 10.84 -13.74
C GLN A 194 -18.27 10.33 -12.29
N SER A 195 -17.28 10.72 -11.50
CA SER A 195 -17.07 10.18 -10.15
C SER A 195 -17.82 10.96 -9.06
N LEU A 196 -18.50 10.26 -8.14
CA LEU A 196 -19.12 10.88 -6.95
C LEU A 196 -18.08 11.57 -6.04
N LEU A 197 -16.80 11.22 -6.24
CA LEU A 197 -15.67 11.77 -5.49
C LEU A 197 -15.40 13.24 -5.81
N ARG A 198 -15.80 13.74 -6.98
CA ARG A 198 -15.54 15.14 -7.37
C ARG A 198 -16.31 16.13 -6.51
N ASP A 199 -17.54 15.79 -6.18
CA ASP A 199 -18.44 16.66 -5.44
C ASP A 199 -18.35 16.45 -3.93
N THR A 200 -17.52 15.54 -3.43
CA THR A 200 -17.44 15.23 -1.99
C THR A 200 -16.12 15.70 -1.39
N VAL A 201 -16.21 16.45 -0.29
CA VAL A 201 -15.09 16.84 0.57
C VAL A 201 -15.20 16.09 1.88
N ILE A 202 -14.22 15.24 2.21
CA ILE A 202 -14.12 14.61 3.53
C ILE A 202 -13.43 15.58 4.47
N LEU A 203 -14.15 16.06 5.47
CA LEU A 203 -13.64 17.00 6.48
C LEU A 203 -13.00 16.29 7.67
N ASN A 204 -13.38 15.04 7.92
CA ASN A 204 -12.82 14.21 8.98
C ASN A 204 -12.15 12.96 8.39
N PRO A 205 -10.85 13.04 8.03
CA PRO A 205 -10.09 11.87 7.56
C PRO A 205 -10.06 10.73 8.58
N GLN A 206 -10.12 11.02 9.89
CA GLN A 206 -10.13 9.99 10.93
C GLN A 206 -11.40 9.14 10.89
N TRP A 207 -12.56 9.76 10.66
CA TRP A 207 -13.81 9.03 10.42
C TRP A 207 -13.69 8.08 9.23
N LEU A 208 -13.15 8.57 8.11
CA LEU A 208 -12.95 7.74 6.91
C LEU A 208 -12.04 6.54 7.19
N ILE A 209 -10.95 6.78 7.91
CA ILE A 209 -10.01 5.74 8.36
C ILE A 209 -10.75 4.68 9.18
N ASP A 210 -11.57 5.09 10.14
CA ASP A 210 -12.29 4.16 11.01
C ASP A 210 -13.36 3.37 10.27
N VAL A 211 -13.98 3.96 9.23
CA VAL A 211 -14.87 3.24 8.30
C VAL A 211 -14.09 2.17 7.52
N PHE A 212 -12.95 2.52 6.93
CA PHE A 212 -12.16 1.58 6.13
C PHE A 212 -11.53 0.47 6.96
N LYS A 213 -11.11 0.77 8.19
CA LYS A 213 -10.57 -0.22 9.13
C LYS A 213 -11.51 -1.38 9.36
N LYS A 214 -12.83 -1.15 9.42
CA LYS A 214 -13.83 -2.23 9.56
C LYS A 214 -13.72 -3.29 8.45
N VAL A 215 -13.20 -2.92 7.28
CA VAL A 215 -13.03 -3.84 6.14
C VAL A 215 -11.62 -4.41 6.07
N ILE A 216 -10.60 -3.56 6.22
CA ILE A 216 -9.21 -3.93 5.91
C ILE A 216 -8.43 -4.48 7.11
N THR A 217 -8.96 -4.34 8.34
CA THR A 217 -8.30 -4.82 9.56
C THR A 217 -9.02 -6.04 10.16
N ILE A 218 -8.31 -6.76 11.03
CA ILE A 218 -8.88 -7.89 11.77
C ILE A 218 -9.81 -7.31 12.82
N LEU A 219 -11.10 -7.59 12.69
CA LEU A 219 -12.08 -7.27 13.72
C LEU A 219 -12.05 -8.31 14.83
N ASP A 220 -12.23 -7.83 16.07
CA ASP A 220 -12.34 -8.67 17.25
C ASP A 220 -13.47 -9.70 17.03
N PRO A 221 -13.22 -11.01 17.22
CA PRO A 221 -14.25 -12.03 17.16
C PRO A 221 -15.50 -11.71 17.99
N ASP A 222 -15.33 -11.02 19.13
CA ASP A 222 -16.43 -10.68 20.04
C ASP A 222 -17.35 -9.57 19.50
N GLU A 223 -16.90 -8.81 18.50
CA GLU A 223 -17.69 -7.75 17.84
C GLU A 223 -18.54 -8.27 16.66
N ARG A 224 -18.49 -9.59 16.38
CA ARG A 224 -19.15 -10.19 15.21
C ARG A 224 -20.56 -10.67 15.55
N ASP A 225 -21.53 -10.23 14.75
CA ASP A 225 -22.88 -10.81 14.76
C ASP A 225 -22.85 -12.23 14.18
N GLY A 226 -23.31 -13.21 14.96
CA GLY A 226 -23.39 -14.62 14.55
C GLY A 226 -24.23 -14.83 13.29
N ASN A 227 -25.20 -13.95 13.00
CA ASN A 227 -26.01 -14.02 11.78
C ASN A 227 -25.23 -13.72 10.49
N MET A 228 -24.04 -13.14 10.60
CA MET A 228 -23.16 -12.82 9.46
C MET A 228 -21.89 -13.70 9.44
N SER A 229 -21.84 -14.77 10.24
CA SER A 229 -20.65 -15.61 10.40
C SER A 229 -20.05 -16.06 9.07
N ASP A 230 -20.87 -16.57 8.14
CA ASP A 230 -20.38 -17.03 6.83
C ASP A 230 -19.72 -15.91 6.03
N ALA A 231 -20.32 -14.71 6.04
CA ALA A 231 -19.79 -13.55 5.32
C ALA A 231 -18.46 -13.08 5.92
N TRP A 232 -18.35 -13.13 7.25
CA TRP A 232 -17.11 -12.84 7.96
C TRP A 232 -16.03 -13.84 7.57
N THR A 233 -16.33 -15.15 7.62
CA THR A 233 -15.41 -16.22 7.23
C THR A 233 -14.91 -16.03 5.80
N THR A 234 -15.81 -15.77 4.83
CA THR A 234 -15.43 -15.46 3.44
C THR A 234 -14.47 -14.26 3.33
N LEU A 235 -14.66 -13.21 4.14
CA LEU A 235 -13.74 -12.08 4.17
C LEU A 235 -12.39 -12.43 4.80
N GLU A 236 -12.34 -13.32 5.80
CA GLU A 236 -11.10 -13.68 6.50
C GLU A 236 -10.24 -14.68 5.74
N GLU A 237 -10.89 -15.70 5.16
CA GLU A 237 -10.22 -16.82 4.50
C GLU A 237 -9.91 -16.46 3.04
N ASP A 238 -10.91 -15.95 2.31
CA ASP A 238 -10.79 -15.69 0.87
C ASP A 238 -10.47 -14.23 0.56
N GLY A 239 -10.59 -13.33 1.53
CA GLY A 239 -10.47 -11.89 1.28
C GLY A 239 -11.60 -11.34 0.41
N ILE A 240 -12.77 -11.98 0.40
CA ILE A 240 -13.93 -11.56 -0.40
C ILE A 240 -14.95 -10.85 0.51
N LEU A 241 -15.23 -9.60 0.18
CA LEU A 241 -16.23 -8.77 0.84
C LEU A 241 -17.56 -8.85 0.10
N GLU A 242 -18.56 -9.45 0.74
CA GLU A 242 -19.91 -9.53 0.20
C GLU A 242 -20.75 -8.29 0.51
N ASP A 243 -21.64 -7.92 -0.41
CA ASP A 243 -22.53 -6.76 -0.24
C ASP A 243 -23.34 -6.80 1.07
N LYS A 244 -23.82 -7.98 1.47
CA LYS A 244 -24.58 -8.17 2.72
C LYS A 244 -23.77 -7.79 3.96
N LEU A 245 -22.46 -8.06 3.94
CA LEU A 245 -21.57 -7.71 5.04
C LEU A 245 -21.29 -6.20 5.07
N ILE A 246 -21.14 -5.57 3.91
CA ILE A 246 -21.00 -4.11 3.81
C ILE A 246 -22.22 -3.42 4.43
N GLN A 247 -23.43 -3.85 4.04
CA GLN A 247 -24.69 -3.31 4.57
C GLN A 247 -24.78 -3.45 6.10
N HIS A 248 -24.28 -4.56 6.64
CA HIS A 248 -24.23 -4.78 8.08
C HIS A 248 -23.20 -3.86 8.78
N MET A 249 -21.93 -3.87 8.34
CA MET A 249 -20.84 -3.09 8.95
C MET A 249 -21.08 -1.58 8.91
N TRP A 250 -21.72 -1.11 7.83
CA TRP A 250 -21.96 0.30 7.56
C TRP A 250 -23.44 0.66 7.66
N ARG A 251 -24.22 -0.07 8.48
CA ARG A 251 -25.65 0.23 8.68
C ARG A 251 -25.93 1.68 9.08
N GLN A 252 -25.01 2.28 9.82
CA GLN A 252 -25.09 3.69 10.24
C GLN A 252 -24.71 4.71 9.15
N PHE A 253 -24.18 4.26 8.02
CA PHE A 253 -23.72 5.07 6.87
C PHE A 253 -24.26 4.51 5.54
N SER A 254 -25.49 3.97 5.56
CA SER A 254 -26.05 3.26 4.40
C SER A 254 -26.21 4.15 3.16
N GLU A 255 -26.50 5.44 3.36
CA GLU A 255 -26.62 6.42 2.27
C GLU A 255 -25.27 6.69 1.60
N GLN A 256 -24.17 6.59 2.33
CA GLN A 256 -22.81 6.86 1.84
C GLN A 256 -22.12 5.61 1.27
N LYS A 257 -22.78 4.45 1.27
CA LYS A 257 -22.18 3.16 0.89
C LYS A 257 -21.51 3.21 -0.48
N GLU A 258 -22.23 3.63 -1.52
CA GLU A 258 -21.70 3.60 -2.90
C GLU A 258 -20.48 4.52 -3.04
N PHE A 259 -20.56 5.73 -2.46
CA PHE A 259 -19.43 6.67 -2.40
C PHE A 259 -18.22 6.08 -1.65
N LEU A 260 -18.44 5.42 -0.50
CA LEU A 260 -17.36 4.82 0.28
C LEU A 260 -16.69 3.67 -0.46
N ILE A 261 -17.45 2.82 -1.16
CA ILE A 261 -16.91 1.75 -2.01
C ILE A 261 -16.11 2.34 -3.17
N GLU A 262 -16.64 3.36 -3.85
CA GLU A 262 -15.93 4.04 -4.93
C GLU A 262 -14.60 4.63 -4.44
N LEU A 263 -14.58 5.22 -3.25
CA LEU A 263 -13.36 5.76 -2.65
C LEU A 263 -12.35 4.66 -2.26
N MET A 264 -12.81 3.55 -1.69
CA MET A 264 -11.94 2.39 -1.44
C MET A 264 -11.36 1.81 -2.74
N ALA A 265 -12.16 1.79 -3.81
CA ALA A 265 -11.70 1.35 -5.13
C ALA A 265 -10.68 2.33 -5.71
N LYS A 266 -10.89 3.65 -5.59
CA LYS A 266 -9.93 4.69 -5.99
C LYS A 266 -8.60 4.53 -5.26
N PHE A 267 -8.62 4.08 -4.01
CA PHE A 267 -7.41 3.81 -3.21
C PHE A 267 -6.73 2.47 -3.50
N ASP A 268 -7.27 1.71 -4.46
CA ASP A 268 -6.82 0.37 -4.79
C ASP A 268 -6.89 -0.58 -3.56
N LEU A 269 -7.79 -0.31 -2.60
CA LEU A 269 -8.02 -1.13 -1.41
C LEU A 269 -9.01 -2.27 -1.68
N VAL A 270 -9.94 -2.05 -2.61
CA VAL A 270 -10.88 -3.05 -3.09
C VAL A 270 -10.98 -3.03 -4.61
N CYS A 271 -11.43 -4.13 -5.18
CA CYS A 271 -11.85 -4.22 -6.58
C CYS A 271 -13.01 -5.20 -6.71
N GLU A 272 -13.90 -4.98 -7.67
CA GLU A 272 -15.01 -5.88 -7.92
C GLU A 272 -14.49 -7.29 -8.25
N ALA A 273 -15.05 -8.29 -7.57
CA ALA A 273 -14.75 -9.69 -7.80
C ALA A 273 -15.71 -10.24 -8.85
N PRO A 274 -15.21 -11.03 -9.83
CA PRO A 274 -16.08 -11.64 -10.82
C PRO A 274 -17.09 -12.56 -10.13
N VAL A 275 -18.36 -12.43 -10.53
CA VAL A 275 -19.43 -13.28 -10.00
C VAL A 275 -19.23 -14.68 -10.58
N GLN A 276 -18.69 -15.59 -9.77
CA GLN A 276 -18.81 -17.01 -10.06
C GLN A 276 -20.30 -17.35 -10.10
N GLN A 277 -20.81 -17.67 -11.30
CA GLN A 277 -22.13 -18.26 -11.43
C GLN A 277 -22.07 -19.66 -10.80
N LEU A 278 -22.26 -19.75 -9.49
CA LEU A 278 -22.53 -21.02 -8.84
C LEU A 278 -23.85 -21.54 -9.40
N GLN A 279 -23.77 -22.41 -10.39
CA GLN A 279 -24.87 -23.27 -10.79
C GLN A 279 -25.07 -24.29 -9.66
N GLN A 280 -26.30 -24.29 -9.12
CA GLN A 280 -27.01 -25.41 -8.46
C GLN A 280 -26.27 -26.21 -7.38
N GLU A 281 -26.77 -26.12 -6.14
CA GLU A 281 -27.29 -27.27 -5.37
C GLU A 281 -27.80 -26.80 -3.99
N GLN A 282 -29.09 -26.46 -3.93
CA GLN A 282 -29.96 -26.89 -2.82
C GLN A 282 -31.31 -27.23 -3.45
N GLN A 283 -31.36 -28.47 -3.94
CA GLN A 283 -32.58 -29.15 -4.31
C GLN A 283 -33.06 -29.86 -3.04
N ASP A 284 -34.04 -29.28 -2.35
CA ASP A 284 -35.05 -30.07 -1.64
C ASP A 284 -36.22 -29.18 -1.19
N GLY A 285 -37.45 -29.55 -1.60
CA GLY A 285 -38.67 -29.19 -0.86
C GLY A 285 -39.77 -28.37 -1.57
N VAL A 286 -40.40 -28.94 -2.60
CA VAL A 286 -41.86 -28.90 -2.91
C VAL A 286 -42.56 -27.54 -3.08
N ASP A 287 -42.85 -27.24 -4.35
CA ASP A 287 -44.07 -26.65 -4.93
C ASP A 287 -44.90 -25.65 -4.12
N THR A 288 -44.79 -24.36 -4.45
CA THR A 288 -45.97 -23.54 -4.73
C THR A 288 -45.58 -22.44 -5.72
N GLU A 289 -46.13 -22.54 -6.93
CA GLU A 289 -46.04 -21.53 -7.97
C GLU A 289 -46.68 -20.22 -7.50
N VAL A 290 -45.87 -19.20 -7.25
CA VAL A 290 -46.28 -17.80 -7.38
C VAL A 290 -45.15 -17.06 -8.08
N SER A 291 -45.40 -16.79 -9.35
CA SER A 291 -44.67 -15.86 -10.20
C SER A 291 -44.36 -14.55 -9.48
N ASN A 292 -43.08 -14.19 -9.41
CA ASN A 292 -42.65 -12.79 -9.35
C ASN A 292 -41.31 -12.68 -10.10
N GLU A 293 -41.33 -11.95 -11.22
CA GLU A 293 -40.18 -11.51 -11.99
C GLU A 293 -39.35 -10.50 -11.18
N THR A 294 -38.76 -10.97 -10.08
CA THR A 294 -37.78 -10.17 -9.34
C THR A 294 -36.50 -10.23 -10.13
N GLU A 295 -36.05 -9.09 -10.65
CA GLU A 295 -34.69 -8.86 -11.13
C GLU A 295 -33.73 -9.68 -10.27
N LYS A 296 -32.96 -10.59 -10.88
CA LYS A 296 -31.85 -11.26 -10.19
C LYS A 296 -30.92 -10.14 -9.70
N VAL A 297 -31.09 -9.69 -8.46
CA VAL A 297 -30.19 -8.74 -7.82
C VAL A 297 -28.84 -9.45 -7.74
N VAL A 298 -27.96 -9.16 -8.71
CA VAL A 298 -26.59 -9.65 -8.70
C VAL A 298 -25.94 -9.01 -7.47
N LYS A 299 -25.77 -9.82 -6.42
CA LYS A 299 -25.12 -9.36 -5.18
C LYS A 299 -23.65 -9.11 -5.51
N LYS A 300 -23.25 -7.84 -5.55
CA LYS A 300 -21.86 -7.43 -5.78
C LYS A 300 -20.94 -8.06 -4.74
N ARG A 301 -19.74 -8.45 -5.18
CA ARG A 301 -18.66 -8.96 -4.32
C ARG A 301 -17.40 -8.19 -4.65
N TYR A 302 -16.54 -8.00 -3.66
CA TYR A 302 -15.29 -7.25 -3.83
C TYR A 302 -14.12 -8.05 -3.26
N TYR A 303 -13.02 -8.13 -3.99
CA TYR A 303 -11.76 -8.55 -3.38
C TYR A 303 -11.24 -7.44 -2.47
N VAL A 304 -10.73 -7.84 -1.30
CA VAL A 304 -9.98 -7.02 -0.36
C VAL A 304 -8.57 -7.62 -0.28
N PRO A 305 -7.62 -7.22 -1.15
CA PRO A 305 -6.35 -7.92 -1.28
C PRO A 305 -5.53 -8.03 0.01
N SER A 306 -5.68 -7.09 0.94
CA SER A 306 -5.02 -7.14 2.25
C SER A 306 -5.59 -8.19 3.22
N ARG A 307 -6.72 -8.80 2.90
CA ARG A 307 -7.40 -9.83 3.70
C ARG A 307 -7.27 -11.24 3.11
N ILE A 308 -6.67 -11.38 1.94
CA ILE A 308 -6.47 -12.69 1.32
C ILE A 308 -5.44 -13.48 2.14
N THR A 309 -5.86 -14.63 2.66
CA THR A 309 -4.98 -15.54 3.43
C THR A 309 -4.77 -16.89 2.75
N SER A 310 -5.60 -17.23 1.75
CA SER A 310 -5.43 -18.43 0.92
C SER A 310 -4.03 -18.49 0.29
N HIS A 311 -3.39 -19.66 0.31
CA HIS A 311 -2.06 -19.85 -0.25
C HIS A 311 -2.13 -20.58 -1.59
N CYS A 312 -1.31 -20.17 -2.56
CA CYS A 312 -1.11 -20.93 -3.79
C CYS A 312 -0.34 -22.23 -3.48
N SER A 313 -0.75 -23.34 -4.09
CA SER A 313 -0.14 -24.64 -3.86
C SER A 313 1.32 -24.64 -4.35
N GLN A 314 2.25 -25.08 -3.49
CA GLN A 314 3.65 -25.21 -3.89
C GLN A 314 3.85 -26.34 -4.92
N GLU A 315 2.94 -27.31 -4.95
CA GLU A 315 2.96 -28.42 -5.92
C GLU A 315 2.66 -27.86 -7.32
N GLU A 316 1.59 -27.07 -7.44
CA GLU A 316 1.22 -26.40 -8.71
C GLU A 316 2.35 -25.50 -9.23
N ILE A 317 3.01 -24.75 -8.35
CA ILE A 317 4.17 -23.91 -8.72
C ILE A 317 5.37 -24.76 -9.15
N GLY A 318 5.60 -25.90 -8.49
CA GLY A 318 6.70 -26.83 -8.78
C GLY A 318 6.53 -27.58 -10.10
N GLU A 319 5.29 -27.72 -10.58
CA GLU A 319 4.97 -28.35 -11.86
C GLU A 319 5.24 -27.47 -13.07
N ILE A 320 5.36 -26.15 -12.87
CA ILE A 320 5.64 -25.18 -13.93
C ILE A 320 6.99 -25.52 -14.60
N LYS A 321 6.93 -25.96 -15.85
CA LYS A 321 8.09 -26.25 -16.71
C LYS A 321 8.17 -25.22 -17.83
N GLY A 322 9.38 -25.04 -18.37
CA GLY A 322 9.60 -24.13 -19.51
C GLY A 322 9.32 -22.65 -19.21
N SER A 323 9.30 -22.21 -17.95
CA SER A 323 8.99 -20.82 -17.62
C SER A 323 10.09 -19.84 -18.03
N LEU A 324 9.71 -18.58 -18.12
CA LEU A 324 10.62 -17.45 -18.18
C LEU A 324 10.39 -16.54 -16.97
N ASP A 325 11.46 -16.40 -16.17
CA ASP A 325 11.42 -15.67 -14.91
C ASP A 325 12.05 -14.28 -15.05
N CYS A 326 11.38 -13.27 -14.53
CA CYS A 326 11.91 -11.94 -14.31
C CYS A 326 11.66 -11.50 -12.87
N TYR A 327 12.37 -10.46 -12.44
CA TYR A 327 12.34 -9.97 -11.07
C TYR A 327 12.20 -8.46 -11.06
N VAL A 328 11.34 -7.94 -10.19
CA VAL A 328 11.31 -6.53 -9.81
C VAL A 328 12.00 -6.43 -8.46
N ASP A 329 13.16 -5.77 -8.41
CA ASP A 329 13.97 -5.62 -7.20
C ASP A 329 13.76 -4.24 -6.57
N PHE A 330 13.26 -4.19 -5.33
CA PHE A 330 12.99 -2.94 -4.60
C PHE A 330 14.13 -2.53 -3.67
N GLY A 331 15.31 -3.16 -3.76
CA GLY A 331 16.50 -2.73 -3.03
C GLY A 331 16.37 -2.86 -1.51
N GLY A 332 15.58 -3.83 -1.03
CA GLY A 332 15.39 -4.12 0.40
C GLY A 332 14.16 -3.48 1.05
N PHE A 333 13.28 -2.83 0.28
CA PHE A 333 12.01 -2.30 0.82
C PHE A 333 10.85 -2.43 -0.17
N LEU A 334 10.01 -3.44 0.03
CA LEU A 334 8.76 -3.65 -0.71
C LEU A 334 7.58 -3.68 0.29
N PRO A 335 6.75 -2.63 0.35
CA PRO A 335 5.58 -2.62 1.22
C PRO A 335 4.50 -3.61 0.74
N ASP A 336 3.92 -4.39 1.66
CA ASP A 336 2.78 -5.27 1.35
C ASP A 336 1.63 -4.47 0.70
N GLY A 337 1.35 -3.27 1.20
CA GLY A 337 0.32 -2.38 0.66
C GLY A 337 0.57 -1.92 -0.78
N LEU A 338 1.81 -1.96 -1.30
CA LEU A 338 2.06 -1.71 -2.73
C LEU A 338 1.65 -2.93 -3.57
N PHE A 339 1.93 -4.13 -3.06
CA PHE A 339 1.56 -5.38 -3.72
C PHE A 339 0.05 -5.63 -3.70
N HIS A 340 -0.65 -5.32 -2.60
CA HIS A 340 -2.11 -5.37 -2.52
C HIS A 340 -2.78 -4.48 -3.58
N ARG A 341 -2.23 -3.28 -3.83
CA ARG A 341 -2.74 -2.41 -4.90
C ARG A 341 -2.43 -2.93 -6.29
N LEU A 342 -1.28 -3.59 -6.47
CA LEU A 342 -0.95 -4.31 -7.70
C LEU A 342 -1.96 -5.44 -7.97
N MET A 343 -2.40 -6.17 -6.94
CA MET A 343 -3.44 -7.19 -7.04
C MET A 343 -4.77 -6.58 -7.52
N ALA A 344 -5.23 -5.50 -6.89
CA ALA A 344 -6.46 -4.82 -7.29
C ALA A 344 -6.42 -4.34 -8.75
N ARG A 345 -5.28 -3.77 -9.19
CA ARG A 345 -5.09 -3.33 -10.58
C ARG A 345 -4.93 -4.48 -11.56
N ALA A 346 -4.46 -5.65 -11.12
CA ALA A 346 -4.40 -6.85 -11.96
C ALA A 346 -5.80 -7.37 -12.29
N VAL A 347 -6.72 -7.38 -11.31
CA VAL A 347 -8.14 -7.74 -11.52
C VAL A 347 -8.78 -6.80 -12.56
N ARG A 348 -8.62 -5.48 -12.39
CA ARG A 348 -9.15 -4.50 -13.35
C ARG A 348 -8.57 -4.66 -14.76
N TRP A 349 -7.26 -4.85 -14.85
CA TRP A 349 -6.56 -5.05 -16.12
C TRP A 349 -7.06 -6.26 -16.91
N MET A 350 -7.49 -7.32 -16.22
CA MET A 350 -8.10 -8.49 -16.84
C MET A 350 -9.58 -8.25 -17.20
N GLY A 351 -10.34 -7.60 -16.31
CA GLY A 351 -11.74 -7.25 -16.54
C GLY A 351 -11.95 -6.34 -17.76
N GLU A 352 -11.06 -5.38 -18.00
CA GLU A 352 -11.08 -4.49 -19.18
C GLU A 352 -10.90 -5.22 -20.53
N ARG A 353 -10.55 -6.50 -20.50
CA ARG A 353 -10.21 -7.30 -21.69
C ARG A 353 -11.15 -8.47 -21.92
N ASP A 354 -12.26 -8.52 -21.19
CA ASP A 354 -13.15 -9.68 -21.12
C ASP A 354 -12.35 -10.97 -20.85
N GLY A 355 -11.26 -10.85 -20.06
CA GLY A 355 -10.35 -11.93 -19.77
C GLY A 355 -10.87 -12.84 -18.65
N GLU A 356 -10.26 -14.02 -18.55
CA GLU A 356 -10.57 -14.97 -17.47
C GLU A 356 -10.37 -14.36 -16.07
N PRO A 357 -11.12 -14.83 -15.06
CA PRO A 357 -10.98 -14.40 -13.68
C PRO A 357 -9.54 -14.49 -13.18
N VAL A 358 -9.10 -13.42 -12.51
CA VAL A 358 -7.80 -13.42 -11.82
C VAL A 358 -7.90 -14.22 -10.54
N ASN A 359 -6.99 -15.18 -10.37
CA ASN A 359 -6.87 -15.92 -9.12
C ASN A 359 -5.86 -15.21 -8.22
N LEU A 360 -6.34 -14.72 -7.08
CA LEU A 360 -5.52 -14.04 -6.08
C LEU A 360 -5.28 -14.96 -4.89
N PHE A 361 -4.03 -15.00 -4.44
CA PHE A 361 -3.63 -15.71 -3.21
C PHE A 361 -2.74 -14.80 -2.38
N TYR A 362 -2.53 -15.15 -1.12
CA TYR A 362 -1.58 -14.48 -0.24
C TYR A 362 -0.22 -14.38 -0.92
N ARG A 363 0.21 -13.15 -1.21
CA ARG A 363 1.46 -12.81 -1.91
C ARG A 363 1.60 -13.34 -3.34
N HIS A 364 0.51 -13.80 -3.98
CA HIS A 364 0.55 -14.27 -5.37
C HIS A 364 -0.61 -13.71 -6.21
N ILE A 365 -0.32 -13.45 -7.49
CA ILE A 365 -1.30 -13.11 -8.53
C ILE A 365 -1.13 -14.10 -9.66
N SER A 366 -2.18 -14.85 -10.00
CA SER A 366 -2.21 -15.75 -11.14
C SER A 366 -3.12 -15.20 -12.23
N LEU A 367 -2.57 -15.10 -13.45
CA LEU A 367 -3.19 -14.45 -14.60
C LEU A 367 -3.19 -15.40 -15.80
N MET A 368 -4.34 -15.51 -16.46
CA MET A 368 -4.45 -16.03 -17.82
C MET A 368 -4.10 -14.90 -18.79
N VAL A 369 -2.92 -14.91 -19.41
CA VAL A 369 -2.49 -13.82 -20.29
C VAL A 369 -3.20 -13.88 -21.64
N ASP A 370 -3.44 -15.10 -22.11
CA ASP A 370 -4.22 -15.51 -23.29
C ASP A 370 -4.58 -17.01 -23.14
N GLU A 371 -5.14 -17.62 -24.18
CA GLU A 371 -5.57 -19.03 -24.20
C GLU A 371 -4.44 -20.03 -23.94
N GLU A 372 -3.17 -19.67 -24.19
CA GLU A 372 -2.02 -20.57 -24.06
C GLU A 372 -1.08 -20.20 -22.91
N HIS A 373 -1.02 -18.93 -22.52
CA HIS A 373 0.01 -18.40 -21.62
C HIS A 373 -0.55 -17.96 -20.28
N HIS A 374 0.14 -18.36 -19.21
CA HIS A 374 -0.14 -17.99 -17.84
C HIS A 374 0.99 -17.12 -17.28
N ALA A 375 0.66 -16.28 -16.30
CA ALA A 375 1.64 -15.54 -15.53
C ALA A 375 1.36 -15.63 -14.03
N LEU A 376 2.42 -15.89 -13.26
CA LEU A 376 2.40 -15.92 -11.80
C LEU A 376 3.34 -14.83 -11.26
N LEU A 377 2.78 -13.86 -10.54
CA LEU A 377 3.55 -12.84 -9.81
C LEU A 377 3.58 -13.23 -8.34
N GLN A 378 4.77 -13.32 -7.77
CA GLN A 378 5.01 -13.73 -6.40
C GLN A 378 5.80 -12.66 -5.66
N MET A 379 5.26 -12.16 -4.55
CA MET A 379 6.00 -11.28 -3.64
C MET A 379 6.90 -12.12 -2.73
N SER A 380 8.21 -11.88 -2.81
CA SER A 380 9.21 -12.50 -1.95
C SER A 380 9.15 -11.99 -0.51
N THR A 381 9.93 -12.64 0.37
CA THR A 381 10.10 -12.22 1.77
C THR A 381 10.57 -10.76 1.90
N PRO A 382 10.29 -10.08 3.03
CA PRO A 382 10.71 -8.68 3.26
C PRO A 382 12.21 -8.44 3.10
N CYS A 383 13.05 -9.45 3.42
CA CYS A 383 14.50 -9.35 3.27
C CYS A 383 14.95 -9.34 1.80
N GLU A 384 14.25 -10.07 0.93
CA GLU A 384 14.53 -10.06 -0.51
C GLU A 384 13.92 -8.84 -1.20
N ALA A 385 12.73 -8.41 -0.73
CA ALA A 385 11.99 -7.26 -1.23
C ALA A 385 11.87 -7.26 -2.76
N THR A 386 11.46 -8.40 -3.34
CA THR A 386 11.31 -8.56 -4.78
C THR A 386 9.96 -9.13 -5.17
N ILE A 387 9.51 -8.81 -6.38
CA ILE A 387 8.40 -9.51 -7.03
C ILE A 387 9.01 -10.39 -8.12
N LYS A 388 8.85 -11.70 -8.00
CA LYS A 388 9.17 -12.65 -9.07
C LYS A 388 7.99 -12.73 -10.02
N VAL A 389 8.22 -12.54 -11.31
CA VAL A 389 7.21 -12.72 -12.36
C VAL A 389 7.62 -13.91 -13.21
N THR A 390 6.76 -14.91 -13.25
CA THR A 390 6.99 -16.18 -13.96
C THR A 390 5.95 -16.26 -15.08
N VAL A 391 6.39 -16.34 -16.33
CA VAL A 391 5.50 -16.52 -17.48
C VAL A 391 5.73 -17.92 -18.06
N PHE A 392 4.67 -18.67 -18.34
CA PHE A 392 4.76 -20.04 -18.81
C PHE A 392 3.56 -20.40 -19.70
N ARG A 393 3.62 -21.55 -20.35
CA ARG A 393 2.50 -22.09 -21.13
C ARG A 393 1.70 -23.07 -20.29
N GLY A 394 0.38 -22.92 -20.30
CA GLY A 394 -0.54 -23.83 -19.64
C GLY A 394 -0.53 -25.22 -20.27
N ALA A 395 -0.86 -26.23 -19.49
CA ALA A 395 -1.16 -27.55 -20.05
C ALA A 395 -2.56 -27.52 -20.67
N VAL A 396 -2.69 -27.92 -21.93
CA VAL A 396 -4.00 -28.07 -22.58
C VAL A 396 -4.61 -29.38 -22.08
N ALA A 397 -5.70 -29.29 -21.31
CA ALA A 397 -6.50 -30.46 -20.97
C ALA A 397 -7.06 -31.08 -22.27
N ASP A 398 -6.96 -32.40 -22.40
CA ASP A 398 -7.50 -33.22 -23.49
C ASP A 398 -6.76 -33.26 -24.85
N SER A 399 -5.45 -33.03 -24.89
CA SER A 399 -4.64 -33.48 -26.04
C SER A 399 -3.87 -34.76 -25.71
N ASP A 400 -4.21 -35.87 -26.37
CA ASP A 400 -3.45 -37.14 -26.37
C ASP A 400 -2.03 -37.01 -26.95
N HIS A 401 -1.70 -35.82 -27.45
CA HIS A 401 -0.33 -35.37 -27.63
C HIS A 401 0.08 -34.61 -26.38
N ASP A 402 1.13 -35.07 -25.68
CA ASP A 402 1.92 -34.27 -24.73
C ASP A 402 2.21 -32.89 -25.35
N GLY A 403 1.29 -31.93 -25.17
CA GLY A 403 1.46 -30.55 -25.55
C GLY A 403 2.67 -30.09 -24.77
N ASP A 404 3.77 -29.81 -25.48
CA ASP A 404 5.11 -29.65 -24.91
C ASP A 404 5.15 -28.45 -23.94
N SER A 405 4.70 -28.67 -22.71
CA SER A 405 4.71 -27.75 -21.57
C SER A 405 6.12 -27.37 -21.15
N ARG A 406 7.15 -27.94 -21.80
CA ARG A 406 8.55 -27.52 -21.66
C ARG A 406 8.92 -26.40 -22.63
N LYS A 407 8.08 -26.05 -23.61
CA LYS A 407 8.34 -24.94 -24.53
C LYS A 407 8.29 -23.61 -23.78
N PRO A 408 9.24 -22.71 -24.05
CA PRO A 408 9.21 -21.37 -23.48
C PRO A 408 7.96 -20.60 -23.95
N PRO A 409 7.45 -19.68 -23.12
CA PRO A 409 6.35 -18.82 -23.51
C PRO A 409 6.72 -17.94 -24.71
N ALA A 410 5.70 -17.51 -25.46
CA ALA A 410 5.90 -16.57 -26.55
C ALA A 410 6.47 -15.24 -26.03
N PRO A 411 7.50 -14.65 -26.69
CA PRO A 411 8.06 -13.36 -26.29
C PRO A 411 7.04 -12.22 -26.23
N SER A 412 5.98 -12.29 -27.04
CA SER A 412 4.86 -11.35 -27.02
C SER A 412 4.06 -11.42 -25.70
N ALA A 413 3.76 -12.62 -25.21
CA ALA A 413 3.07 -12.82 -23.94
C ALA A 413 3.92 -12.32 -22.77
N VAL A 414 5.23 -12.64 -22.77
CA VAL A 414 6.19 -12.14 -21.77
C VAL A 414 6.21 -10.61 -21.77
N LYS A 415 6.32 -9.99 -22.95
CA LYS A 415 6.32 -8.53 -23.08
C LYS A 415 5.02 -7.92 -22.56
N LYS A 416 3.86 -8.51 -22.87
CA LYS A 416 2.53 -8.06 -22.42
C LYS A 416 2.44 -8.01 -20.89
N VAL A 417 2.92 -9.05 -20.20
CA VAL A 417 2.98 -9.11 -18.72
C VAL A 417 3.97 -8.09 -18.17
N MET A 418 5.16 -8.00 -18.76
CA MET A 418 6.19 -7.02 -18.35
C MET A 418 5.70 -5.58 -18.46
N ASP A 419 5.05 -5.24 -19.57
CA ASP A 419 4.48 -3.91 -19.81
C ASP A 419 3.35 -3.59 -18.84
N PHE A 420 2.51 -4.58 -18.49
CA PHE A 420 1.52 -4.46 -17.43
C PHE A 420 2.19 -4.14 -16.09
N VAL A 421 3.10 -5.00 -15.61
CA VAL A 421 3.76 -4.80 -14.31
C VAL A 421 4.48 -3.45 -14.26
N LYS A 422 5.18 -3.08 -15.33
CA LYS A 422 5.90 -1.80 -15.42
C LYS A 422 4.97 -0.59 -15.36
N ARG A 423 3.92 -0.56 -16.18
CA ARG A 423 2.96 0.57 -16.19
C ARG A 423 2.23 0.68 -14.86
N THR A 424 1.81 -0.46 -14.31
CA THR A 424 1.06 -0.50 -13.06
C THR A 424 1.93 -0.05 -11.89
N LEU A 425 3.16 -0.55 -11.77
CA LEU A 425 4.08 -0.11 -10.71
C LEU A 425 4.50 1.35 -10.87
N GLU A 426 4.72 1.85 -12.08
CA GLU A 426 5.07 3.25 -12.28
C GLU A 426 3.91 4.18 -11.91
N SER A 427 2.69 3.82 -12.30
CA SER A 427 1.50 4.55 -11.87
C SER A 427 1.31 4.47 -10.35
N LEU A 428 1.44 3.30 -9.72
CA LEU A 428 1.36 3.16 -8.26
C LEU A 428 2.45 3.96 -7.54
N ARG A 429 3.66 4.00 -8.09
CA ARG A 429 4.78 4.79 -7.57
C ARG A 429 4.42 6.27 -7.60
N GLN A 430 3.94 6.78 -8.73
CA GLN A 430 3.56 8.19 -8.88
C GLN A 430 2.44 8.62 -7.93
N HIS A 431 1.45 7.74 -7.71
CA HIS A 431 0.30 8.05 -6.88
C HIS A 431 0.57 7.86 -5.38
N TRP A 432 1.20 6.75 -4.99
CA TRP A 432 1.23 6.30 -3.59
C TRP A 432 2.64 6.23 -2.97
N ALA A 433 3.69 6.21 -3.79
CA ALA A 433 5.01 5.79 -3.32
C ALA A 433 6.17 6.38 -4.13
N GLU A 434 6.17 7.69 -4.36
CA GLU A 434 7.04 8.37 -5.33
C GLU A 434 8.53 8.05 -5.12
N ARG A 435 8.92 7.88 -3.86
CA ARG A 435 10.31 7.65 -3.43
C ARG A 435 10.75 6.18 -3.50
N ILE A 436 9.84 5.24 -3.72
CA ILE A 436 10.20 3.84 -3.89
C ILE A 436 10.95 3.69 -5.21
N LYS A 437 12.13 3.07 -5.16
CA LYS A 437 12.92 2.75 -6.34
C LYS A 437 12.85 1.25 -6.57
N TYR A 438 12.79 0.86 -7.84
CA TYR A 438 12.86 -0.53 -8.22
C TYR A 438 13.58 -0.71 -9.55
N ASP A 439 14.14 -1.89 -9.75
CA ASP A 439 14.83 -2.28 -10.98
C ASP A 439 14.29 -3.61 -11.51
N PHE A 440 13.94 -3.64 -12.79
CA PHE A 440 13.64 -4.88 -13.48
C PHE A 440 14.95 -5.65 -13.75
N CYS A 441 14.97 -6.92 -13.35
CA CYS A 441 16.14 -7.78 -13.37
C CYS A 441 15.83 -9.18 -13.93
N PHE A 442 16.87 -9.84 -14.43
CA PHE A 442 16.89 -11.27 -14.76
C PHE A 442 18.07 -11.94 -14.07
N LEU A 443 18.06 -13.27 -13.95
CA LEU A 443 19.17 -14.01 -13.35
C LEU A 443 20.24 -14.34 -14.39
N CYS A 444 21.51 -14.19 -13.98
CA CYS A 444 22.63 -14.73 -14.75
C CYS A 444 22.49 -16.25 -14.89
N PRO A 445 22.48 -16.83 -16.11
CA PRO A 445 22.29 -18.26 -16.32
C PRO A 445 23.37 -19.17 -15.68
N LYS A 446 24.49 -18.58 -15.25
CA LYS A 446 25.65 -19.32 -14.73
C LYS A 446 25.86 -19.19 -13.23
N CYS A 447 25.42 -18.08 -12.61
CA CYS A 447 25.65 -17.86 -11.17
C CYS A 447 24.44 -17.29 -10.43
N SER A 448 23.28 -17.22 -11.08
CA SER A 448 22.01 -16.79 -10.48
C SER A 448 22.03 -15.41 -9.82
N LYS A 449 22.98 -14.54 -10.20
CA LYS A 449 23.02 -13.15 -9.73
C LYS A 449 22.05 -12.30 -10.57
N LYS A 450 21.27 -11.46 -9.90
CA LYS A 450 20.36 -10.50 -10.54
C LYS A 450 21.14 -9.52 -11.43
N LYS A 451 20.60 -9.23 -12.62
CA LYS A 451 21.14 -8.31 -13.61
C LYS A 451 20.05 -7.43 -14.16
N SER A 452 20.30 -6.11 -14.16
CA SER A 452 19.36 -5.11 -14.64
C SER A 452 19.11 -5.23 -16.15
N PHE A 453 17.83 -5.20 -16.53
CA PHE A 453 17.41 -5.14 -17.93
C PHE A 453 17.84 -3.84 -18.62
N GLN A 454 17.88 -2.71 -17.92
CA GLN A 454 18.32 -1.44 -18.49
C GLN A 454 19.76 -1.54 -19.01
N ASN A 455 20.64 -2.19 -18.25
CA ASN A 455 22.00 -2.45 -18.69
C ASN A 455 22.05 -3.41 -19.88
N CYS A 456 21.15 -4.40 -19.93
CA CYS A 456 21.03 -5.37 -21.02
C CYS A 456 20.63 -4.70 -22.34
N LEU A 457 19.78 -3.68 -22.30
CA LEU A 457 19.36 -2.93 -23.48
C LEU A 457 20.51 -2.11 -24.08
N LYS A 458 21.30 -1.45 -23.22
CA LYS A 458 22.37 -0.52 -23.60
C LYS A 458 23.65 -1.18 -24.11
N ARG A 459 23.85 -2.48 -23.88
CA ARG A 459 25.13 -3.18 -24.14
C ARG A 459 24.94 -4.43 -24.99
N LYS A 460 25.96 -4.82 -25.76
CA LYS A 460 25.97 -6.10 -26.52
C LYS A 460 26.28 -7.31 -25.63
N SER A 461 26.99 -7.09 -24.53
CA SER A 461 27.33 -8.11 -23.53
C SER A 461 27.37 -7.51 -22.12
N LEU A 462 26.92 -8.28 -21.13
CA LEU A 462 27.01 -7.91 -19.72
C LEU A 462 28.04 -8.78 -18.99
N GLN A 463 28.89 -8.14 -18.20
CA GLN A 463 29.82 -8.85 -17.33
C GLN A 463 29.17 -9.19 -15.98
N CYS A 464 29.36 -10.44 -15.54
CA CYS A 464 28.88 -10.96 -14.28
C CYS A 464 29.96 -11.78 -13.58
N GLY A 465 30.84 -11.11 -12.85
CA GLY A 465 32.05 -11.76 -12.33
C GLY A 465 32.91 -12.21 -13.51
N LEU A 466 33.12 -13.52 -13.64
CA LEU A 466 33.87 -14.13 -14.75
C LEU A 466 33.00 -14.49 -15.96
N HIS A 467 31.69 -14.23 -15.91
CA HIS A 467 30.76 -14.61 -16.97
C HIS A 467 30.43 -13.43 -17.88
N SER A 468 30.54 -13.64 -19.20
CA SER A 468 29.99 -12.74 -20.20
C SER A 468 28.61 -13.24 -20.64
N ILE A 469 27.59 -12.38 -20.53
CA ILE A 469 26.22 -12.68 -20.91
C ILE A 469 25.91 -11.94 -22.22
N PRO A 470 25.73 -12.64 -23.35
CA PRO A 470 25.27 -12.04 -24.59
C PRO A 470 23.84 -11.49 -24.41
N THR A 471 23.63 -10.21 -24.71
CA THR A 471 22.33 -9.56 -24.45
C THR A 471 21.27 -9.88 -25.51
N ALA A 472 21.67 -10.26 -26.73
CA ALA A 472 20.75 -10.58 -27.82
C ALA A 472 19.74 -11.69 -27.47
N ALA A 473 20.21 -12.78 -26.85
CA ALA A 473 19.35 -13.88 -26.43
C ALA A 473 18.35 -13.46 -25.33
N VAL A 474 18.78 -12.60 -24.40
CA VAL A 474 17.91 -12.05 -23.35
C VAL A 474 16.86 -11.14 -23.98
N LYS A 475 17.28 -10.20 -24.83
CA LYS A 475 16.39 -9.28 -25.55
C LYS A 475 15.30 -10.04 -26.33
N SER A 476 15.69 -11.08 -27.06
CA SER A 476 14.76 -11.92 -27.82
C SER A 476 13.74 -12.64 -26.94
N LYS A 477 14.17 -13.26 -25.83
CA LYS A 477 13.28 -13.99 -24.91
C LYS A 477 12.25 -13.09 -24.23
N PHE A 478 12.64 -11.87 -23.87
CA PHE A 478 11.77 -10.91 -23.18
C PHE A 478 11.05 -9.93 -24.12
N GLY A 479 11.08 -10.18 -25.44
CA GLY A 479 10.39 -9.33 -26.43
C GLY A 479 10.89 -7.88 -26.48
N MET A 480 12.15 -7.65 -26.12
CA MET A 480 12.77 -6.32 -26.08
C MET A 480 13.38 -5.96 -27.44
N SER A 481 12.79 -4.99 -28.15
CA SER A 481 13.36 -4.46 -29.41
C SER A 481 14.29 -3.26 -29.18
N GLU A 482 15.24 -3.03 -30.10
CA GLU A 482 16.16 -1.89 -30.06
C GLU A 482 15.49 -0.54 -30.42
N GLU A 483 14.28 -0.57 -31.01
CA GLU A 483 13.50 0.63 -31.35
C GLU A 483 12.77 1.23 -30.14
N GLY A 484 12.82 0.59 -28.97
CA GLY A 484 12.21 1.06 -27.72
C GLY A 484 13.16 1.84 -26.80
N VAL A 485 14.29 2.35 -27.31
CA VAL A 485 15.32 3.01 -26.49
C VAL A 485 14.77 4.21 -25.71
N GLU A 486 13.69 4.85 -26.17
CA GLU A 486 13.01 5.94 -25.43
C GLU A 486 12.01 5.47 -24.35
N SER A 487 11.52 4.22 -24.35
CA SER A 487 10.58 3.74 -23.31
C SER A 487 11.28 3.14 -22.09
N TRP A 488 12.58 2.88 -22.18
CA TRP A 488 13.44 2.35 -21.13
C TRP A 488 14.47 3.35 -20.59
N ASN A 489 14.61 4.49 -21.26
CA ASN A 489 15.43 5.60 -20.80
C ASN A 489 14.52 6.63 -20.13
N GLU A 490 14.80 6.90 -18.85
CA GLU A 490 14.32 8.06 -18.11
C GLU A 490 12.84 8.07 -17.73
N SER A 491 12.57 8.56 -16.52
CA SER A 491 11.26 9.04 -16.12
C SER A 491 10.76 10.04 -17.18
N PRO A 492 9.54 9.90 -17.73
CA PRO A 492 9.04 10.90 -18.65
C PRO A 492 8.77 12.20 -17.87
N MET A 493 9.58 13.22 -18.14
CA MET A 493 9.18 14.60 -17.98
C MET A 493 7.90 14.87 -18.78
N MET A 494 6.97 15.56 -18.13
CA MET A 494 5.92 16.44 -18.66
C MET A 494 5.36 16.15 -20.06
N CYS A 495 4.09 15.74 -20.06
CA CYS A 495 3.22 15.78 -21.22
C CYS A 495 3.31 17.16 -21.92
N ARG A 496 3.75 17.15 -23.18
CA ARG A 496 3.85 18.36 -24.02
C ARG A 496 2.47 18.98 -24.20
N ARG A 497 2.25 20.12 -23.56
CA ARG A 497 1.23 21.12 -23.93
C ARG A 497 1.55 21.63 -25.34
N SER A 498 0.61 21.45 -26.27
CA SER A 498 0.59 22.25 -27.50
C SER A 498 0.07 23.65 -27.19
N SER A 499 0.91 24.65 -27.47
CA SER A 499 0.68 26.09 -27.31
C SER A 499 -0.58 26.59 -28.03
N LYS A 500 -1.32 27.46 -27.34
CA LYS A 500 -1.41 28.91 -27.65
C LYS A 500 -2.30 29.56 -26.58
N TYR A 501 -1.72 30.45 -25.79
CA TYR A 501 -2.24 31.77 -25.34
C TYR A 501 -1.32 32.27 -24.23
N LEU A 502 -0.57 33.34 -24.53
CA LEU A 502 0.23 34.08 -23.56
C LEU A 502 -0.70 34.79 -22.57
N ILE A 503 -0.62 34.47 -21.27
CA ILE A 503 -0.83 35.44 -20.19
C ILE A 503 0.17 35.10 -19.07
N THR A 504 0.98 36.09 -18.72
CA THR A 504 2.02 36.10 -17.69
C THR A 504 1.44 35.89 -16.29
N SER A 505 1.87 34.84 -15.60
CA SER A 505 1.75 34.68 -14.15
C SER A 505 2.97 33.90 -13.67
N SER A 506 3.81 34.55 -12.88
CA SER A 506 5.03 34.00 -12.30
C SER A 506 4.69 33.06 -11.15
N THR A 507 4.65 31.75 -11.43
CA THR A 507 4.63 30.70 -10.41
C THR A 507 6.00 30.04 -10.37
N LEU A 508 6.78 30.34 -9.33
CA LEU A 508 8.05 29.69 -9.04
C LEU A 508 7.79 28.23 -8.66
N SER A 509 7.93 27.34 -9.64
CA SER A 509 8.00 25.89 -9.42
C SER A 509 9.46 25.55 -9.11
N HIS A 510 9.83 25.45 -7.83
CA HIS A 510 11.17 25.01 -7.45
C HIS A 510 11.29 23.49 -7.56
N HIS A 511 11.86 23.04 -8.68
CA HIS A 511 12.52 21.75 -8.81
C HIS A 511 13.67 21.66 -7.79
N PHE A 512 13.61 20.72 -6.83
CA PHE A 512 14.78 20.34 -6.04
C PHE A 512 15.19 18.90 -6.37
N CYS A 513 16.24 18.82 -7.17
CA CYS A 513 17.04 17.63 -7.40
C CYS A 513 17.95 17.43 -6.18
N PHE A 514 17.71 16.42 -5.35
CA PHE A 514 18.67 16.03 -4.31
C PHE A 514 19.73 15.10 -4.91
N GLU A 515 20.79 15.71 -5.43
CA GLU A 515 22.05 15.01 -5.68
C GLU A 515 22.77 14.76 -4.35
N SER A 516 23.11 13.49 -4.12
CA SER A 516 24.32 13.00 -3.46
C SER A 516 24.84 13.78 -2.25
N CYS A 517 24.49 13.28 -1.07
CA CYS A 517 25.10 13.66 0.20
C CYS A 517 26.59 13.25 0.22
N ASN A 518 27.47 14.15 -0.21
CA ASN A 518 28.85 14.26 0.24
C ASN A 518 29.43 15.60 -0.23
N VAL A 519 30.30 16.16 0.62
CA VAL A 519 31.25 17.25 0.36
C VAL A 519 30.87 18.64 0.94
N VAL A 520 31.34 18.82 2.19
CA VAL A 520 32.13 19.96 2.68
C VAL A 520 31.39 21.20 3.21
N ARG A 521 31.37 21.25 4.56
CA ARG A 521 31.58 22.44 5.39
C ARG A 521 32.38 23.54 4.68
N ARG A 522 31.80 24.74 4.53
CA ARG A 522 32.44 26.04 4.88
C ARG A 522 31.49 27.19 4.57
N ARG A 523 31.30 28.07 5.57
CA ARG A 523 31.19 29.55 5.56
C ARG A 523 30.72 30.15 4.22
N ILE A 524 29.66 30.96 4.14
CA ILE A 524 29.28 32.13 4.95
C ILE A 524 27.76 32.25 4.93
#